data_AF-A0A1B0FGA4-F1
#
_entry.id   AF-A0A1B0FGA4-F1
#
_cell.length_a   1.000
_cell.length_b   1.000
_cell.length_c   1.000
_cell.angle_alpha   90.00
_cell.angle_beta   90.00
_cell.angle_gamma   90.00
#
_symmetry.space_group_name_H-M   'P 1'
#
loop_
_entity.id
_entity.type
_entity.pdbx_description
1 polymer ?
#
loop_
_entity_poly.entity_id
_entity_poly.type
_entity_poly.pdbx_seq_one_letter_code
_entity_poly.pdbx_strand_id
1 'polypeptide(L)'
;MKLLPIDLPSLFALALFSLCIAFFSAAAADHKEPCNYSDTVNITDGLRLKDGSYSFEGLLIPLNLTAAYSYKVVDGIQYRAPKHMRGCVCHLKSCITFCCPPKLHYNESLQNCSANEEHSYSRQMHIEVKFHTGIEDKVNINDKFIVRYEFGCKNKYVDLKNDRFWEWDLFEVKAINKSRTSAAILINTGMILIFIAVKDIRNSNYGEGLIFHLFSLTIALALLVYLYLKNPLYLTETACRNIGFLAYFFLMLSFLILNIISGSFWATFSQTTVHSWLLKLFYGLTIALAFILKYLVKTIQDSQIARHFKPGIVRLWGILLYVYLPIFLTTALSLFCIAKTYCNIHDLPNGVQTNPIMKKLDEARSPKR
;
A
#
# COMPACT_ATOMS: atom_id res chain seq x y z
N MET A 1 -37.51 -20.57 -23.33
CA MET A 1 -36.95 -20.03 -22.08
C MET A 1 -35.69 -19.26 -22.46
N LYS A 2 -35.79 -17.94 -22.67
CA LYS A 2 -34.64 -17.09 -23.00
C LYS A 2 -33.84 -16.88 -21.71
N LEU A 3 -32.66 -17.51 -21.60
CA LEU A 3 -31.70 -17.13 -20.57
C LEU A 3 -31.30 -15.66 -20.83
N LEU A 4 -31.49 -14.82 -19.81
CA LEU A 4 -31.07 -13.42 -19.81
C LEU A 4 -29.57 -13.35 -20.15
N PRO A 5 -29.13 -12.54 -21.13
CA PRO A 5 -27.72 -12.27 -21.30
C PRO A 5 -27.30 -11.33 -20.17
N ILE A 6 -26.65 -11.87 -19.15
CA ILE A 6 -26.03 -11.05 -18.11
C ILE A 6 -24.82 -10.37 -18.77
N ASP A 7 -24.95 -9.09 -19.08
CA ASP A 7 -23.88 -8.29 -19.68
C ASP A 7 -22.62 -8.35 -18.80
N LEU A 8 -21.46 -8.69 -19.37
CA LEU A 8 -20.14 -8.72 -18.71
C LEU A 8 -19.88 -7.53 -17.72
N PRO A 9 -20.26 -6.27 -18.02
CA PRO A 9 -20.16 -5.16 -17.06
C PRO A 9 -21.02 -5.29 -15.80
N SER A 10 -22.16 -5.97 -15.85
CA SER A 10 -22.97 -6.28 -14.65
C SER A 10 -22.29 -7.33 -13.76
N LEU A 11 -21.55 -8.26 -14.36
CA LEU A 11 -20.73 -9.23 -13.64
C LEU A 11 -19.54 -8.55 -12.94
N PHE A 12 -18.91 -7.57 -13.61
CA PHE A 12 -17.85 -6.74 -13.01
C PHE A 12 -18.38 -5.84 -11.89
N ALA A 13 -19.57 -5.26 -12.03
CA ALA A 13 -20.20 -4.46 -10.98
C ALA A 13 -20.56 -5.31 -9.75
N LEU A 14 -21.07 -6.53 -9.95
CA LEU A 14 -21.33 -7.50 -8.87
C LEU A 14 -20.03 -7.98 -8.21
N ALA A 15 -18.96 -8.18 -8.98
CA ALA A 15 -17.64 -8.51 -8.45
C ALA A 15 -17.04 -7.35 -7.64
N LEU A 16 -17.19 -6.10 -8.09
CA LEU A 16 -16.78 -4.89 -7.37
C LEU A 16 -17.58 -4.70 -6.07
N PHE A 17 -18.89 -4.93 -6.12
CA PHE A 17 -19.75 -4.88 -4.94
C PHE A 17 -19.39 -5.97 -3.94
N SER A 18 -19.11 -7.18 -4.42
CA SER A 18 -18.64 -8.30 -3.58
C SER A 18 -17.24 -8.06 -3.01
N LEU A 19 -16.34 -7.45 -3.77
CA LEU A 19 -15.00 -7.05 -3.31
C LEU A 19 -15.09 -5.94 -2.26
N CYS A 20 -15.98 -4.95 -2.46
CA CYS A 20 -16.26 -3.90 -1.48
C CYS A 20 -16.85 -4.48 -0.19
N ILE A 21 -17.84 -5.38 -0.29
CA ILE A 21 -18.41 -6.08 0.87
C ILE A 21 -17.33 -6.91 1.58
N ALA A 22 -16.51 -7.66 0.85
CA ALA A 22 -15.41 -8.41 1.44
C ALA A 22 -14.38 -7.51 2.13
N PHE A 23 -14.14 -6.30 1.61
CA PHE A 23 -13.25 -5.31 2.22
C PHE A 23 -13.83 -4.72 3.51
N PHE A 24 -15.13 -4.37 3.51
CA PHE A 24 -15.83 -3.93 4.72
C PHE A 24 -15.92 -5.04 5.78
N SER A 25 -16.16 -6.29 5.37
CA SER A 25 -16.19 -7.44 6.27
C SER A 25 -14.81 -7.80 6.82
N ALA A 26 -13.74 -7.63 6.05
CA ALA A 26 -12.36 -7.82 6.53
C ALA A 26 -11.93 -6.73 7.51
N ALA A 27 -12.44 -5.50 7.37
CA ALA A 27 -12.26 -4.44 8.36
C ALA A 27 -13.07 -4.69 9.65
N ALA A 28 -14.12 -5.50 9.56
CA ALA A 28 -14.97 -5.92 10.68
C ALA A 28 -14.65 -7.34 11.19
N ALA A 29 -13.44 -7.86 10.94
CA ALA A 29 -13.02 -9.12 11.53
C ALA A 29 -12.91 -8.94 13.05
N ASP A 30 -13.92 -9.44 13.74
CA ASP A 30 -14.07 -9.56 15.20
C ASP A 30 -12.77 -10.06 15.84
N HIS A 31 -11.99 -9.12 16.37
CA HIS A 31 -10.73 -9.41 17.01
C HIS A 31 -11.03 -9.77 18.46
N LYS A 32 -10.74 -11.01 18.85
CA LYS A 32 -10.86 -11.49 20.25
C LYS A 32 -9.98 -10.69 21.22
N GLU A 33 -9.04 -9.92 20.68
CA GLU A 33 -8.07 -9.09 21.39
C GLU A 33 -8.24 -7.60 21.03
N PRO A 34 -8.12 -6.68 22.01
CA PRO A 34 -8.42 -5.27 21.81
C PRO A 34 -7.45 -4.49 20.90
N CYS A 35 -6.24 -5.02 20.66
CA CYS A 35 -5.28 -4.46 19.73
C CYS A 35 -4.23 -5.51 19.29
N ASN A 36 -3.38 -5.14 18.34
CA ASN A 36 -2.27 -5.96 17.88
C ASN A 36 -1.28 -6.24 19.01
N TYR A 37 -0.70 -7.45 19.06
CA TYR A 37 0.32 -7.81 20.04
C TYR A 37 1.51 -6.82 20.00
N SER A 38 1.87 -6.31 18.82
CA SER A 38 2.91 -5.28 18.67
C SER A 38 2.57 -3.95 19.31
N ASP A 39 1.33 -3.71 19.75
CA ASP A 39 0.86 -2.50 20.44
C ASP A 39 0.62 -2.73 21.94
N THR A 40 0.90 -3.95 22.42
CA THR A 40 0.69 -4.36 23.82
C THR A 40 1.97 -4.48 24.64
N VAL A 41 1.87 -4.24 25.93
CA VAL A 41 2.92 -4.60 26.92
C VAL A 41 2.39 -5.65 27.89
N ASN A 42 3.30 -6.42 28.48
CA ASN A 42 2.94 -7.35 29.55
C ASN A 42 2.65 -6.55 30.82
N ILE A 43 1.43 -6.66 31.34
CA ILE A 43 0.95 -5.96 32.54
C ILE A 43 0.60 -6.94 33.67
N THR A 44 1.07 -8.20 33.56
CA THR A 44 0.79 -9.24 34.56
C THR A 44 1.27 -8.83 35.95
N ASP A 45 2.42 -8.17 36.02
CA ASP A 45 3.02 -7.66 37.26
C ASP A 45 2.58 -6.21 37.58
N GLY A 46 1.64 -5.65 36.81
CA GLY A 46 1.15 -4.29 36.97
C GLY A 46 0.15 -4.12 38.11
N LEU A 47 -0.03 -2.88 38.59
CA LEU A 47 -0.97 -2.59 39.67
C LEU A 47 -2.40 -2.60 39.12
N ARG A 48 -3.23 -3.54 39.58
CA ARG A 48 -4.67 -3.57 39.25
C ARG A 48 -5.46 -2.71 40.24
N LEU A 49 -6.23 -1.76 39.74
CA LEU A 49 -7.09 -0.88 40.53
C LEU A 49 -8.44 -1.55 40.83
N LYS A 50 -9.18 -0.98 41.81
CA LYS A 50 -10.47 -1.51 42.28
C LYS A 50 -11.56 -1.49 41.20
N ASP A 51 -11.47 -0.55 40.26
CA ASP A 51 -12.35 -0.42 39.09
C ASP A 51 -12.04 -1.43 37.98
N GLY A 52 -11.00 -2.27 38.17
CA GLY A 52 -10.55 -3.26 37.21
C GLY A 52 -9.58 -2.72 36.16
N SER A 53 -9.27 -1.42 36.17
CA SER A 53 -8.21 -0.83 35.33
C SER A 53 -6.82 -1.24 35.84
N TYR A 54 -5.81 -1.02 35.00
CA TYR A 54 -4.41 -1.30 35.34
C TYR A 54 -3.59 -0.02 35.32
N SER A 55 -2.67 0.14 36.26
CA SER A 55 -1.64 1.17 36.21
C SER A 55 -0.29 0.53 35.84
N PHE A 56 0.33 1.06 34.79
CA PHE A 56 1.64 0.63 34.30
C PHE A 56 2.48 1.87 34.00
N GLU A 57 3.64 2.00 34.66
CA GLU A 57 4.56 3.15 34.49
C GLU A 57 3.88 4.53 34.57
N GLY A 58 2.91 4.68 35.48
CA GLY A 58 2.14 5.92 35.67
C GLY A 58 1.01 6.14 34.65
N LEU A 59 0.82 5.23 33.69
CA LEU A 59 -0.28 5.26 32.73
C LEU A 59 -1.45 4.41 33.21
N LEU A 60 -2.67 4.97 33.13
CA LEU A 60 -3.91 4.25 33.41
C LEU A 60 -4.44 3.55 32.15
N ILE A 61 -4.53 2.23 32.20
CA ILE A 61 -5.00 1.38 31.10
C ILE A 61 -6.42 0.89 31.44
N PRO A 62 -7.44 1.31 30.67
CA PRO A 62 -8.82 0.88 30.91
C PRO A 62 -9.02 -0.60 30.55
N LEU A 63 -10.01 -1.24 31.18
CA LEU A 63 -10.27 -2.67 31.04
C LEU A 63 -10.53 -3.10 29.59
N ASN A 64 -11.18 -2.24 28.80
CA ASN A 64 -11.46 -2.47 27.37
C ASN A 64 -10.19 -2.55 26.50
N LEU A 65 -9.03 -2.12 27.02
CA LEU A 65 -7.73 -2.19 26.35
C LEU A 65 -6.82 -3.27 26.97
N THR A 66 -7.38 -4.18 27.76
CA THR A 66 -6.64 -5.28 28.39
C THR A 66 -7.23 -6.64 28.01
N ALA A 67 -6.37 -7.64 27.84
CA ALA A 67 -6.80 -9.02 27.59
C ALA A 67 -5.76 -10.04 28.07
N ALA A 68 -6.22 -11.28 28.26
CA ALA A 68 -5.36 -12.41 28.60
C ALA A 68 -4.84 -13.09 27.33
N TYR A 69 -3.52 -13.23 27.21
CA TYR A 69 -2.84 -13.84 26.07
C TYR A 69 -2.22 -15.17 26.48
N SER A 70 -2.34 -16.19 25.64
CA SER A 70 -1.72 -17.52 25.83
C SER A 70 -0.58 -17.78 24.84
N TYR A 71 -0.02 -16.72 24.29
CA TYR A 71 1.03 -16.76 23.28
C TYR A 71 1.94 -15.55 23.41
N LYS A 72 3.19 -15.69 22.95
CA LYS A 72 4.14 -14.59 22.82
C LYS A 72 4.64 -14.49 21.38
N VAL A 73 5.00 -13.30 20.94
CA VAL A 73 5.59 -13.07 19.63
C VAL A 73 7.08 -12.77 19.78
N VAL A 74 7.90 -13.47 19.01
CA VAL A 74 9.37 -13.32 18.97
C VAL A 74 9.76 -13.23 17.49
N ASP A 75 10.46 -12.16 17.07
CA ASP A 75 10.84 -11.93 15.66
C ASP A 75 9.65 -12.04 14.66
N GLY A 76 8.44 -11.64 15.08
CA GLY A 76 7.22 -11.73 14.26
C GLY A 76 6.57 -13.13 14.21
N ILE A 77 7.13 -14.12 14.90
CA ILE A 77 6.63 -15.50 14.97
C ILE A 77 5.90 -15.72 16.30
N GLN A 78 4.73 -16.36 16.26
CA GLN A 78 3.93 -16.68 17.43
C GLN A 78 4.38 -17.99 18.08
N TYR A 79 4.64 -17.95 19.38
CA TYR A 79 4.98 -19.10 20.21
C TYR A 79 3.96 -19.26 21.33
N ARG A 80 3.64 -20.50 21.70
CA ARG A 80 2.78 -20.76 22.87
C ARG A 80 3.49 -20.27 24.14
N ALA A 81 2.74 -19.62 25.02
CA ALA A 81 3.25 -19.10 26.28
C ALA A 81 2.24 -19.37 27.41
N PRO A 82 2.69 -19.37 28.68
CA PRO A 82 1.77 -19.32 29.82
C PRO A 82 0.80 -18.15 29.68
N LYS A 83 -0.43 -18.33 30.18
CA LYS A 83 -1.44 -17.27 30.17
C LYS A 83 -0.91 -16.07 30.96
N HIS A 84 -0.93 -14.88 30.35
CA HIS A 84 -0.45 -13.64 30.93
C HIS A 84 -1.32 -12.47 30.48
N MET A 85 -1.40 -11.42 31.29
CA MET A 85 -2.20 -10.23 30.98
C MET A 85 -1.38 -9.23 30.15
N ARG A 86 -1.98 -8.70 29.10
CA ARG A 86 -1.39 -7.64 28.29
C ARG A 86 -2.36 -6.48 28.10
N GLY A 87 -1.81 -5.28 27.95
CA GLY A 87 -2.58 -4.05 27.73
C GLY A 87 -2.09 -3.25 26.52
N CYS A 88 -3.01 -2.64 25.79
CA CYS A 88 -2.79 -1.83 24.56
C CYS A 88 -2.24 -0.44 24.86
N VAL A 89 -1.05 -0.39 25.46
CA VAL A 89 -0.44 0.85 25.94
C VAL A 89 -0.10 1.81 24.81
N CYS A 90 0.23 1.30 23.62
CA CYS A 90 0.68 2.14 22.51
C CYS A 90 -0.43 2.99 21.87
N HIS A 91 -1.70 2.67 22.16
CA HIS A 91 -2.85 3.49 21.76
C HIS A 91 -3.06 4.70 22.67
N LEU A 92 -2.52 4.65 23.90
CA LEU A 92 -2.69 5.69 24.91
C LEU A 92 -1.46 6.62 24.98
N LYS A 93 -0.26 6.07 24.80
CA LYS A 93 1.01 6.81 24.72
C LYS A 93 1.89 6.16 23.67
N SER A 94 2.55 6.96 22.84
CA SER A 94 3.41 6.44 21.77
C SER A 94 4.46 5.47 22.32
N CYS A 95 4.70 4.36 21.63
CA CYS A 95 5.70 3.38 22.03
C CYS A 95 6.96 3.47 21.19
N ILE A 96 8.08 3.12 21.79
CA ILE A 96 9.34 2.86 21.10
C ILE A 96 9.83 1.46 21.48
N THR A 97 10.30 0.72 20.49
CA THR A 97 10.73 -0.67 20.69
C THR A 97 12.24 -0.76 20.59
N PHE A 98 12.87 -1.31 21.62
CA PHE A 98 14.27 -1.68 21.66
C PHE A 98 14.44 -3.20 21.55
N CYS A 99 15.56 -3.62 20.95
CA CYS A 99 15.91 -5.03 20.84
C CYS A 99 16.35 -5.66 22.16
N CYS A 100 17.05 -4.88 22.99
CA CYS A 100 17.68 -5.40 24.19
C CYS A 100 17.20 -4.67 25.44
N PRO A 101 16.97 -5.41 26.54
CA PRO A 101 16.67 -4.84 27.85
C PRO A 101 17.73 -3.85 28.33
N PRO A 102 17.45 -3.14 29.44
CA PRO A 102 18.42 -2.23 30.00
C PRO A 102 19.76 -2.93 30.30
N LYS A 103 20.87 -2.23 30.02
CA LYS A 103 22.26 -2.66 30.25
C LYS A 103 22.80 -3.73 29.28
N LEU A 104 22.00 -4.17 28.32
CA LEU A 104 22.41 -5.10 27.27
C LEU A 104 22.44 -4.38 25.91
N HIS A 105 23.37 -4.77 25.03
CA HIS A 105 23.43 -4.30 23.65
C HIS A 105 23.17 -5.45 22.69
N TYR A 106 22.65 -5.13 21.51
CA TYR A 106 22.44 -6.13 20.47
C TYR A 106 23.76 -6.41 19.75
N ASN A 107 24.30 -7.61 19.94
CA ASN A 107 25.51 -8.04 19.26
C ASN A 107 25.15 -8.68 17.93
N GLU A 108 25.53 -8.04 16.82
CA GLU A 108 25.20 -8.50 15.46
C GLU A 108 25.85 -9.85 15.14
N SER A 109 27.08 -10.09 15.60
CA SER A 109 27.82 -11.34 15.36
C SER A 109 27.19 -12.55 16.07
N LEU A 110 26.73 -12.35 17.30
CA LEU A 110 26.08 -13.41 18.10
C LEU A 110 24.56 -13.47 17.87
N GLN A 111 24.00 -12.50 17.14
CA GLN A 111 22.57 -12.27 16.96
C GLN A 111 21.77 -12.30 18.27
N ASN A 112 22.36 -11.83 19.36
CA ASN A 112 21.79 -11.88 20.71
C ASN A 112 22.17 -10.65 21.53
N CYS A 113 21.45 -10.41 22.63
CA CYS A 113 21.77 -9.35 23.55
C CYS A 113 22.92 -9.77 24.48
N SER A 114 24.04 -9.04 24.46
CA SER A 114 25.18 -9.28 25.35
C SER A 114 25.43 -8.07 26.25
N ALA A 115 25.96 -8.34 27.45
CA ALA A 115 26.49 -7.28 28.31
C ALA A 115 27.73 -6.67 27.63
N ASN A 116 27.91 -5.35 27.75
CA ASN A 116 29.19 -4.73 27.43
C ASN A 116 30.09 -4.80 28.65
N GLU A 117 31.28 -5.37 28.49
CA GLU A 117 32.33 -5.34 29.52
C GLU A 117 33.09 -4.00 29.51
N GLU A 118 33.06 -3.26 28.40
CA GLU A 118 33.68 -1.95 28.29
C GLU A 118 32.66 -0.83 28.07
N HIS A 119 32.68 0.09 29.05
CA HIS A 119 32.18 1.45 29.02
C HIS A 119 30.66 1.63 29.15
N SER A 120 30.35 2.29 30.27
CA SER A 120 29.11 2.96 30.64
C SER A 120 28.73 4.05 29.63
N TYR A 121 28.44 3.67 28.39
CA TYR A 121 27.73 4.55 27.47
C TYR A 121 26.29 4.65 27.98
N SER A 122 25.98 5.77 28.64
CA SER A 122 24.59 6.17 28.85
C SER A 122 23.89 6.04 27.51
N ARG A 123 22.82 5.23 27.41
CA ARG A 123 21.95 5.30 26.22
C ARG A 123 21.67 6.78 26.00
N GLN A 124 21.91 7.29 24.78
CA GLN A 124 21.35 8.56 24.40
C GLN A 124 19.83 8.38 24.52
N MET A 125 19.27 8.83 25.66
CA MET A 125 17.83 8.80 25.91
C MET A 125 17.17 10.03 25.31
N HIS A 126 17.89 10.81 24.50
CA HIS A 126 17.35 11.95 23.79
C HIS A 126 17.30 11.58 22.31
N ILE A 127 16.14 11.78 21.69
CA ILE A 127 15.96 11.66 20.25
C ILE A 127 15.50 13.00 19.69
N GLU A 128 15.97 13.34 18.49
CA GLU A 128 15.48 14.48 17.74
C GLU A 128 14.19 14.07 17.05
N VAL A 129 13.09 14.74 17.39
CA VAL A 129 11.76 14.51 16.80
C VAL A 129 11.33 15.76 16.06
N LYS A 130 10.88 15.57 14.81
CA LYS A 130 10.35 16.64 13.97
C LYS A 130 8.83 16.61 14.00
N PHE A 131 8.22 17.65 14.56
CA PHE A 131 6.77 17.79 14.60
C PHE A 131 6.21 18.28 13.26
N HIS A 132 4.91 18.07 13.01
CA HIS A 132 4.21 18.55 11.80
C HIS A 132 4.33 20.07 11.59
N THR A 133 4.58 20.83 12.66
CA THR A 133 4.85 22.28 12.62
C THR A 133 6.24 22.62 12.08
N GLY A 134 7.08 21.63 11.78
CA GLY A 134 8.46 21.78 11.31
C GLY A 134 9.48 21.98 12.43
N ILE A 135 9.04 21.98 13.70
CA ILE A 135 9.90 22.19 14.87
C ILE A 135 10.63 20.88 15.19
N GLU A 136 11.96 20.96 15.29
CA GLU A 136 12.84 19.88 15.74
C GLU A 136 13.10 20.07 17.23
N ASP A 137 12.73 19.09 18.05
CA ASP A 137 12.92 19.13 19.50
C ASP A 137 13.71 17.91 19.97
N LYS A 138 14.62 18.12 20.92
CA LYS A 138 15.38 17.05 21.58
C LYS A 138 14.58 16.56 22.77
N VAL A 139 13.85 15.47 22.57
CA VAL A 139 12.97 14.92 23.60
C VAL A 139 13.58 13.71 24.27
N ASN A 140 13.41 13.63 25.59
CA ASN A 140 13.74 12.43 26.33
C ASN A 140 12.74 11.31 25.98
N ILE A 141 13.28 10.15 25.62
CA ILE A 141 12.54 8.97 25.18
C ILE A 141 11.54 8.53 26.26
N ASN A 142 11.94 8.48 27.53
CA ASN A 142 11.07 7.98 28.60
C ASN A 142 9.90 8.94 28.90
N ASP A 143 10.10 10.24 28.66
CA ASP A 143 9.09 11.25 28.94
C ASP A 143 7.98 11.18 27.89
N LYS A 144 8.36 11.02 26.60
CA LYS A 144 7.41 11.02 25.48
C LYS A 144 6.92 9.62 25.07
N PHE A 145 7.71 8.58 25.27
CA PHE A 145 7.42 7.24 24.78
C PHE A 145 7.36 6.20 25.90
N ILE A 146 6.58 5.15 25.68
CA ILE A 146 6.67 3.92 26.46
C ILE A 146 7.72 3.03 25.81
N VAL A 147 8.76 2.71 26.59
CA VAL A 147 9.85 1.87 26.14
C VAL A 147 9.45 0.41 26.23
N ARG A 148 9.59 -0.31 25.12
CA ARG A 148 9.28 -1.73 25.03
C ARG A 148 10.48 -2.51 24.58
N TYR A 149 10.55 -3.75 25.00
CA TYR A 149 11.60 -4.68 24.60
C TYR A 149 10.98 -5.81 23.79
N GLU A 150 11.46 -6.01 22.57
CA GLU A 150 11.08 -7.15 21.75
C GLU A 150 12.01 -8.34 22.00
N PHE A 151 11.43 -9.54 22.00
CA PHE A 151 12.20 -10.76 22.02
C PHE A 151 12.60 -11.09 20.59
N GLY A 152 13.91 -11.19 20.35
CA GLY A 152 14.46 -11.50 19.03
C GLY A 152 14.59 -10.26 18.14
N CYS A 153 15.79 -10.05 17.62
CA CYS A 153 16.07 -9.08 16.56
C CYS A 153 16.87 -9.70 15.41
N LYS A 154 16.80 -11.04 15.28
CA LYS A 154 17.64 -11.82 14.35
C LYS A 154 17.39 -11.46 12.88
N ASN A 155 16.17 -11.01 12.58
CA ASN A 155 15.73 -10.66 11.24
C ASN A 155 15.75 -9.13 10.98
N LYS A 156 16.32 -8.34 11.89
CA LYS A 156 16.44 -6.88 11.78
C LYS A 156 17.89 -6.51 11.46
N TYR A 157 18.09 -5.39 10.78
CA TYR A 157 19.42 -4.84 10.51
C TYR A 157 19.54 -3.46 11.12
N VAL A 158 20.75 -3.11 11.56
CA VAL A 158 21.05 -1.77 12.06
C VAL A 158 21.42 -0.90 10.86
N ASP A 159 20.63 0.14 10.60
CA ASP A 159 20.98 1.14 9.59
C ASP A 159 21.91 2.19 10.20
N LEU A 160 23.22 2.01 10.00
CA LEU A 160 24.24 2.95 10.50
C LEU A 160 24.49 4.12 9.55
N LYS A 161 23.96 4.09 8.33
CA LYS A 161 24.23 5.10 7.30
C LYS A 161 23.17 6.20 7.23
N ASN A 162 21.99 5.94 7.78
CA ASN A 162 20.85 6.83 7.68
C ASN A 162 20.39 7.26 9.08
N ASP A 163 21.05 8.31 9.59
CA ASP A 163 20.79 8.98 10.87
C ASP A 163 19.34 9.46 11.06
N ARG A 164 18.55 9.58 9.98
CA ARG A 164 17.13 10.01 10.01
C ARG A 164 16.10 8.89 9.87
N PHE A 165 16.51 7.62 9.95
CA PHE A 165 15.60 6.49 9.73
C PHE A 165 14.42 6.45 10.73
N TRP A 166 14.61 6.89 11.98
CA TRP A 166 13.59 6.85 13.03
C TRP A 166 12.42 7.85 12.82
N GLU A 167 12.55 8.84 11.94
CA GLU A 167 11.51 9.85 11.69
C GLU A 167 10.23 9.25 11.08
N TRP A 168 10.32 8.08 10.43
CA TRP A 168 9.24 7.51 9.62
C TRP A 168 8.23 6.64 10.39
N ASP A 169 8.57 6.19 11.60
CA ASP A 169 7.80 5.13 12.29
C ASP A 169 6.85 5.63 13.39
N LEU A 170 6.78 6.94 13.61
CA LEU A 170 5.88 7.55 14.59
C LEU A 170 4.41 7.36 14.17
N PHE A 171 3.59 6.95 15.14
CA PHE A 171 2.16 6.59 15.02
C PHE A 171 1.32 7.58 14.17
N GLU A 172 1.68 8.85 14.19
CA GLU A 172 1.02 9.92 13.44
C GLU A 172 1.11 9.73 11.90
N VAL A 173 2.26 9.30 11.38
CA VAL A 173 2.45 9.09 9.92
C VAL A 173 1.66 7.89 9.42
N LYS A 174 1.48 6.87 10.27
CA LYS A 174 0.71 5.66 9.97
C LYS A 174 -0.78 5.97 9.78
N ALA A 175 -1.35 6.79 10.65
CA ALA A 175 -2.74 7.23 10.54
C ALA A 175 -2.99 8.11 9.29
N ILE A 176 -2.05 9.01 8.95
CA ILE A 176 -2.15 9.89 7.78
C ILE A 176 -2.11 9.08 6.48
N ASN A 177 -1.18 8.13 6.35
CA ASN A 177 -1.07 7.29 5.15
C ASN A 177 -2.28 6.34 4.99
N LYS A 178 -2.85 5.86 6.10
CA LYS A 178 -4.12 5.13 6.09
C LYS A 178 -5.27 5.99 5.56
N SER A 179 -5.39 7.24 6.02
CA SER A 179 -6.45 8.16 5.58
C SER A 179 -6.36 8.49 4.08
N ARG A 180 -5.15 8.78 3.58
CA ARG A 180 -4.90 9.15 2.17
C ARG A 180 -5.21 8.01 1.20
N THR A 181 -4.80 6.78 1.53
CA THR A 181 -5.03 5.60 0.68
C THR A 181 -6.50 5.19 0.64
N SER A 182 -7.21 5.27 1.77
CA SER A 182 -8.67 5.03 1.80
C SER A 182 -9.45 6.02 0.93
N ALA A 183 -9.09 7.31 0.96
CA ALA A 183 -9.73 8.32 0.11
C ALA A 183 -9.52 8.03 -1.39
N ALA A 184 -8.30 7.63 -1.80
CA ALA A 184 -8.01 7.30 -3.19
C ALA A 184 -8.84 6.11 -3.71
N ILE A 185 -9.04 5.08 -2.88
CA ILE A 185 -9.89 3.93 -3.23
C ILE A 185 -11.33 4.38 -3.47
N LEU A 186 -11.90 5.18 -2.57
CA LEU A 186 -13.27 5.69 -2.70
C LEU A 186 -13.46 6.52 -3.98
N ILE A 187 -12.51 7.41 -4.28
CA ILE A 187 -12.53 8.22 -5.50
C ILE A 187 -12.48 7.32 -6.74
N ASN A 188 -11.55 6.37 -6.79
CA ASN A 188 -11.41 5.47 -7.93
C ASN A 188 -12.67 4.60 -8.13
N THR A 189 -13.26 4.08 -7.05
CA THR A 189 -14.52 3.34 -7.13
C THR A 189 -15.65 4.21 -7.68
N GLY A 190 -15.77 5.47 -7.23
CA GLY A 190 -16.74 6.42 -7.77
C GLY A 190 -16.56 6.68 -9.27
N MET A 191 -15.32 6.88 -9.72
CA MET A 191 -15.00 7.09 -11.14
C MET A 191 -15.36 5.87 -12.01
N ILE A 192 -15.09 4.66 -11.51
CA ILE A 192 -15.48 3.42 -12.21
C ILE A 192 -17.00 3.34 -12.37
N LEU A 193 -17.77 3.64 -11.31
CA LEU A 193 -19.24 3.63 -11.37
C LEU A 193 -19.78 4.61 -12.40
N ILE A 194 -19.23 5.83 -12.45
CA ILE A 194 -19.61 6.85 -13.44
C ILE A 194 -19.32 6.35 -14.86
N PHE A 195 -18.12 5.81 -15.11
CA PHE A 195 -17.76 5.33 -16.45
C PHE A 195 -18.56 4.11 -16.90
N ILE A 196 -19.03 3.26 -15.98
CA ILE A 196 -19.93 2.15 -16.31
C ILE A 196 -21.35 2.63 -16.59
N ALA A 197 -21.81 3.66 -15.88
CA ALA A 197 -23.16 4.22 -16.03
C ALA A 197 -23.35 4.95 -17.36
N VAL A 198 -22.33 5.68 -17.82
CA VAL A 198 -22.39 6.42 -19.09
C VAL A 198 -22.09 5.45 -20.24
N LYS A 199 -23.15 5.03 -20.95
CA LYS A 199 -23.06 4.08 -22.06
C LYS A 199 -22.07 4.50 -23.16
N ASP A 200 -22.01 5.80 -23.46
CA ASP A 200 -21.12 6.35 -24.48
C ASP A 200 -19.64 6.20 -24.10
N ILE A 201 -19.32 6.39 -22.82
CA ILE A 201 -17.96 6.20 -22.29
C ILE A 201 -17.63 4.71 -22.29
N ARG A 202 -18.49 3.88 -21.68
CA ARG A 202 -18.27 2.44 -21.55
C ARG A 202 -18.05 1.73 -22.88
N ASN A 203 -18.79 2.13 -23.92
CA ASN A 203 -18.72 1.49 -25.24
C ASN A 203 -17.60 2.06 -26.13
N SER A 204 -16.87 3.08 -25.66
CA SER A 204 -15.71 3.61 -26.37
C SER A 204 -14.46 2.77 -26.03
N ASN A 205 -13.61 2.51 -27.03
CA ASN A 205 -12.33 1.80 -26.83
C ASN A 205 -11.44 2.49 -25.79
N TYR A 206 -11.55 3.82 -25.68
CA TYR A 206 -10.85 4.63 -24.69
C TYR A 206 -11.41 4.44 -23.28
N GLY A 207 -12.74 4.53 -23.13
CA GLY A 207 -13.41 4.37 -21.84
C GLY A 207 -13.28 2.94 -21.29
N GLU A 208 -13.31 1.92 -22.16
CA GLU A 208 -13.00 0.54 -21.78
C GLU A 208 -11.60 0.43 -21.14
N GLY A 209 -10.58 1.01 -21.78
CA GLY A 209 -9.21 1.04 -21.24
C GLY A 209 -9.11 1.77 -19.90
N LEU A 210 -9.78 2.92 -19.78
CA LEU A 210 -9.79 3.72 -18.55
C LEU A 210 -10.46 2.97 -17.38
N ILE A 211 -11.53 2.21 -17.65
CA ILE A 211 -12.16 1.33 -16.66
C ILE A 211 -11.17 0.26 -16.20
N PHE A 212 -10.47 -0.42 -17.11
CA PHE A 212 -9.47 -1.44 -16.74
C PHE A 212 -8.28 -0.87 -15.95
N HIS A 213 -7.80 0.32 -16.31
CA HIS A 213 -6.76 1.03 -15.59
C HIS A 213 -7.18 1.32 -14.14
N LEU A 214 -8.35 1.93 -13.94
CA LEU A 214 -8.87 2.27 -12.61
C LEU A 214 -9.20 1.03 -11.78
N PHE A 215 -9.76 0.00 -12.41
CA PHE A 215 -10.08 -1.26 -11.74
C PHE A 215 -8.83 -1.96 -11.20
N SER A 216 -7.80 -2.12 -12.04
CA SER A 216 -6.53 -2.72 -11.62
C SER A 216 -5.83 -1.91 -10.53
N LEU A 217 -5.83 -0.57 -10.63
CA LEU A 217 -5.28 0.31 -9.59
C LEU A 217 -6.03 0.16 -8.26
N THR A 218 -7.35 0.08 -8.30
CA THR A 218 -8.19 -0.09 -7.10
C THR A 218 -7.86 -1.41 -6.39
N ILE A 219 -7.71 -2.51 -7.14
CA ILE A 219 -7.31 -3.81 -6.57
C ILE A 219 -5.90 -3.72 -5.97
N ALA A 220 -4.94 -3.12 -6.66
CA ALA A 220 -3.58 -2.98 -6.16
C ALA A 220 -3.55 -2.20 -4.83
N LEU A 221 -4.23 -1.05 -4.77
CA LEU A 221 -4.33 -0.23 -3.56
C LEU A 221 -5.05 -0.97 -2.43
N ALA A 222 -6.14 -1.68 -2.74
CA ALA A 222 -6.87 -2.50 -1.78
C ALA A 222 -5.98 -3.59 -1.17
N LEU A 223 -5.18 -4.30 -1.98
CA LEU A 223 -4.25 -5.32 -1.49
C LEU A 223 -3.11 -4.73 -0.65
N LEU A 224 -2.59 -3.55 -1.01
CA LEU A 224 -1.58 -2.86 -0.21
C LEU A 224 -2.15 -2.41 1.15
N VAL A 225 -3.36 -1.84 1.16
CA VAL A 225 -4.06 -1.46 2.39
C VAL A 225 -4.38 -2.70 3.23
N TYR A 226 -4.77 -3.81 2.61
CA TYR A 226 -4.97 -5.07 3.31
C TYR A 226 -3.70 -5.53 4.02
N LEU A 227 -2.55 -5.55 3.35
CA LEU A 227 -1.26 -5.91 3.97
C LEU A 227 -0.84 -4.92 5.06
N TYR A 228 -1.20 -3.66 4.91
CA TYR A 228 -0.91 -2.62 5.88
C TYR A 228 -1.76 -2.73 7.15
N LEU A 229 -3.03 -3.12 7.02
CA LEU A 229 -3.97 -3.22 8.13
C LEU A 229 -3.96 -4.60 8.80
N LYS A 230 -3.64 -5.67 8.07
CA LYS A 230 -3.57 -7.01 8.64
C LYS A 230 -2.36 -7.14 9.54
N ASN A 231 -2.63 -7.60 10.75
CA ASN A 231 -1.59 -8.03 11.67
C ASN A 231 -0.73 -9.11 11.00
N PRO A 232 0.60 -8.93 10.91
CA PRO A 232 1.50 -9.92 10.32
C PRO A 232 1.48 -11.26 11.06
N LEU A 233 0.90 -11.28 12.27
CA LEU A 233 0.79 -12.44 13.15
C LEU A 233 -0.26 -13.46 12.73
N TYR A 234 -1.30 -13.03 12.02
CA TYR A 234 -2.39 -13.92 11.58
C TYR A 234 -2.27 -14.26 10.09
N LEU A 235 -1.26 -13.74 9.40
CA LEU A 235 -1.02 -13.97 7.99
C LEU A 235 0.20 -14.88 7.85
N THR A 236 0.04 -16.02 7.18
CA THR A 236 1.18 -16.89 6.91
C THR A 236 2.21 -16.16 6.06
N GLU A 237 3.49 -16.47 6.24
CA GLU A 237 4.59 -15.88 5.45
C GLU A 237 4.35 -16.05 3.94
N THR A 238 3.81 -17.21 3.55
CA THR A 238 3.44 -17.52 2.18
C THR A 238 2.29 -16.66 1.67
N ALA A 239 1.26 -16.42 2.47
CA ALA A 239 0.13 -15.55 2.10
C ALA A 239 0.57 -14.10 1.98
N CYS A 240 1.33 -13.58 2.95
CA CYS A 240 1.87 -12.22 2.91
C CYS A 240 2.67 -11.96 1.62
N ARG A 241 3.59 -12.88 1.30
CA ARG A 241 4.41 -12.81 0.08
C ARG A 241 3.56 -12.87 -1.19
N ASN A 242 2.59 -13.79 -1.26
CA ASN A 242 1.75 -13.95 -2.44
C ASN A 242 0.82 -12.74 -2.67
N ILE A 243 0.27 -12.17 -1.60
CA ILE A 243 -0.56 -10.96 -1.66
C ILE A 243 0.27 -9.76 -2.12
N GLY A 244 1.52 -9.63 -1.63
CA GLY A 244 2.44 -8.58 -2.08
C GLY A 244 2.73 -8.68 -3.58
N PHE A 245 3.03 -9.88 -4.09
CA PHE A 245 3.22 -10.09 -5.54
C PHE A 245 1.95 -9.87 -6.36
N LEU A 246 0.78 -10.15 -5.80
CA LEU A 246 -0.49 -9.88 -6.45
C LEU A 246 -0.76 -8.37 -6.54
N ALA A 247 -0.50 -7.62 -5.46
CA ALA A 247 -0.59 -6.16 -5.46
C ALA A 247 0.36 -5.53 -6.49
N TYR A 248 1.61 -6.01 -6.54
CA TYR A 248 2.59 -5.58 -7.54
C TYR A 248 2.11 -5.85 -8.97
N PHE A 249 1.58 -7.05 -9.25
CA PHE A 249 1.06 -7.39 -10.58
C PHE A 249 -0.02 -6.40 -11.05
N PHE A 250 -1.01 -6.11 -10.20
CA PHE A 250 -2.09 -5.19 -10.54
C PHE A 250 -1.61 -3.74 -10.67
N LEU A 251 -0.65 -3.32 -9.84
CA LEU A 251 -0.04 -2.00 -9.93
C LEU A 251 0.65 -1.82 -11.29
N MET A 252 1.49 -2.77 -11.67
CA MET A 252 2.25 -2.73 -12.93
C MET A 252 1.33 -2.82 -14.15
N LEU A 253 0.30 -3.67 -14.09
CA LEU A 253 -0.71 -3.76 -15.14
C LEU A 253 -1.42 -2.43 -15.37
N SER A 254 -1.76 -1.71 -14.30
CA SER A 254 -2.42 -0.41 -14.39
C SER A 254 -1.59 0.62 -15.18
N PHE A 255 -0.28 0.74 -14.88
CA PHE A 255 0.63 1.64 -15.59
C PHE A 255 0.93 1.19 -17.03
N LEU A 256 0.98 -0.12 -17.29
CA LEU A 256 1.14 -0.62 -18.65
C LEU A 256 -0.08 -0.33 -19.53
N ILE A 257 -1.29 -0.45 -18.97
CA ILE A 257 -2.54 -0.07 -19.66
C ILE A 257 -2.55 1.43 -19.97
N LEU A 258 -2.01 2.28 -19.07
CA LEU A 258 -1.94 3.72 -19.29
C LEU A 258 -1.19 4.08 -20.59
N ASN A 259 -0.15 3.32 -20.96
CA ASN A 259 0.55 3.51 -22.24
C ASN A 259 -0.33 3.20 -23.46
N ILE A 260 -1.20 2.19 -23.38
CA ILE A 260 -2.15 1.88 -24.45
C ILE A 260 -3.15 3.02 -24.60
N ILE A 261 -3.64 3.56 -23.48
CA ILE A 261 -4.57 4.68 -23.45
C ILE A 261 -3.92 5.93 -24.08
N SER A 262 -2.71 6.30 -23.65
CA SER A 262 -2.00 7.46 -24.17
C SER A 262 -1.63 7.31 -25.65
N GLY A 263 -1.22 6.11 -26.07
CA GLY A 263 -0.94 5.80 -27.48
C GLY A 263 -2.19 5.86 -28.36
N SER A 264 -3.30 5.31 -27.89
CA SER A 264 -4.59 5.36 -28.60
C SER A 264 -5.10 6.79 -28.74
N PHE A 265 -4.90 7.61 -27.70
CA PHE A 265 -5.23 9.03 -27.72
C PHE A 265 -4.40 9.77 -28.78
N TRP A 266 -3.09 9.56 -28.79
CA TRP A 266 -2.20 10.15 -29.79
C TRP A 266 -2.53 9.73 -31.22
N ALA A 267 -2.81 8.44 -31.45
CA ALA A 267 -3.18 7.93 -32.77
C ALA A 267 -4.46 8.60 -33.31
N THR A 268 -5.46 8.79 -32.45
CA THR A 268 -6.72 9.43 -32.80
C THR A 268 -6.50 10.86 -33.33
N PHE A 269 -5.69 11.66 -32.64
CA PHE A 269 -5.37 13.03 -33.07
C PHE A 269 -4.37 13.10 -34.23
N SER A 270 -3.58 12.05 -34.41
CA SER A 270 -2.72 11.88 -35.60
C SER A 270 -3.48 11.39 -36.82
N GLN A 271 -4.81 11.24 -36.73
CA GLN A 271 -5.69 10.71 -37.78
C GLN A 271 -5.29 9.31 -38.25
N THR A 272 -4.59 8.54 -37.41
CA THR A 272 -4.23 7.16 -37.71
C THR A 272 -5.29 6.23 -37.17
N THR A 273 -5.82 5.37 -38.05
CA THR A 273 -6.85 4.40 -37.68
C THR A 273 -6.20 3.18 -37.02
N VAL A 274 -6.48 3.00 -35.72
CA VAL A 274 -6.04 1.80 -35.00
C VAL A 274 -7.13 0.75 -35.05
N HIS A 275 -6.83 -0.40 -35.63
CA HIS A 275 -7.77 -1.53 -35.67
C HIS A 275 -8.03 -2.09 -34.27
N SER A 276 -9.28 -2.42 -33.96
CA SER A 276 -9.70 -2.96 -32.66
C SER A 276 -9.01 -4.27 -32.29
N TRP A 277 -8.67 -5.11 -33.28
CA TRP A 277 -7.90 -6.34 -33.05
C TRP A 277 -6.47 -6.08 -32.58
N LEU A 278 -5.78 -5.08 -33.14
CA LEU A 278 -4.44 -4.69 -32.70
C LEU A 278 -4.46 -4.20 -31.25
N LEU A 279 -5.50 -3.44 -30.87
CA LEU A 279 -5.67 -2.96 -29.50
C LEU A 279 -5.85 -4.13 -28.52
N LYS A 280 -6.65 -5.14 -28.87
CA LYS A 280 -6.82 -6.36 -28.07
C LYS A 280 -5.51 -7.16 -27.95
N LEU A 281 -4.73 -7.22 -29.03
CA LEU A 281 -3.39 -7.83 -29.00
C LEU A 281 -2.47 -7.09 -28.03
N PHE A 282 -2.45 -5.76 -28.05
CA PHE A 282 -1.66 -4.96 -27.11
C PHE A 282 -2.10 -5.17 -25.65
N TYR A 283 -3.40 -5.24 -25.37
CA TYR A 283 -3.89 -5.61 -24.03
C TYR A 283 -3.38 -6.98 -23.60
N GLY A 284 -3.44 -7.99 -24.48
CA GLY A 284 -2.88 -9.32 -24.21
C GLY A 284 -1.39 -9.29 -23.90
N LEU A 285 -0.60 -8.54 -24.69
CA LEU A 285 0.83 -8.36 -24.48
C LEU A 285 1.15 -7.65 -23.17
N THR A 286 0.37 -6.64 -22.77
CA THR A 286 0.57 -5.96 -21.47
C THR A 286 0.31 -6.86 -20.27
N ILE A 287 -0.71 -7.72 -20.34
CA ILE A 287 -0.98 -8.71 -19.29
C ILE A 287 0.18 -9.70 -19.20
N ALA A 288 0.66 -10.21 -20.34
CA ALA A 288 1.82 -11.11 -20.38
C ALA A 288 3.09 -10.45 -19.80
N LEU A 289 3.36 -9.20 -20.17
CA LEU A 289 4.48 -8.42 -19.63
C LEU A 289 4.37 -8.21 -18.11
N ALA A 290 3.17 -7.90 -17.60
CA ALA A 290 2.93 -7.77 -16.16
C ALA A 290 3.20 -9.10 -15.42
N PHE A 291 2.81 -10.25 -15.99
CA PHE A 291 3.13 -11.56 -15.44
C PHE A 291 4.64 -11.86 -15.45
N ILE A 292 5.33 -11.53 -16.54
CA ILE A 292 6.79 -11.69 -16.66
C ILE A 292 7.48 -10.87 -15.58
N LEU A 293 7.12 -9.59 -15.43
CA LEU A 293 7.70 -8.70 -14.41
C LEU A 293 7.43 -9.23 -13.00
N LYS A 294 6.22 -9.71 -12.71
CA LYS A 294 5.89 -10.34 -11.42
C LYS A 294 6.77 -11.58 -11.17
N TYR A 295 6.89 -12.47 -12.15
CA TYR A 295 7.68 -13.69 -12.00
C TYR A 295 9.17 -13.38 -11.83
N LEU A 296 9.69 -12.40 -12.55
CA LEU A 296 11.07 -11.92 -12.42
C LEU A 296 11.34 -11.36 -11.02
N VAL A 297 10.43 -10.55 -10.46
CA VAL A 297 10.58 -10.07 -9.07
C VAL A 297 10.55 -11.23 -8.09
N LYS A 298 9.68 -12.23 -8.30
CA LYS A 298 9.61 -13.43 -7.48
C LYS A 298 10.91 -14.24 -7.52
N THR A 299 11.46 -14.52 -8.71
CA THR A 299 12.69 -15.30 -8.84
C THR A 299 13.89 -14.58 -8.23
N ILE A 300 13.96 -13.25 -8.38
CA ILE A 300 15.02 -12.45 -7.75
C ILE A 300 14.88 -12.47 -6.23
N GLN A 301 13.67 -12.44 -5.68
CA GLN A 301 13.46 -12.52 -4.23
C GLN A 301 14.02 -13.81 -3.64
N ASP A 302 13.82 -14.94 -4.33
CA ASP A 302 14.27 -16.27 -3.91
C ASP A 302 15.75 -16.54 -4.27
N SER A 303 16.39 -15.68 -5.06
CA SER A 303 17.79 -15.81 -5.47
C SER A 303 18.79 -15.51 -4.34
N GLN A 304 20.04 -15.96 -4.52
CA GLN A 304 21.16 -15.68 -3.60
C GLN A 304 21.84 -14.32 -3.86
N ILE A 305 21.13 -13.34 -4.43
CA ILE A 305 21.67 -12.00 -4.66
C ILE A 305 21.89 -11.24 -3.34
N ALA A 306 22.86 -10.32 -3.35
CA ALA A 306 23.18 -9.48 -2.19
C ALA A 306 21.91 -8.77 -1.66
N ARG A 307 21.76 -8.76 -0.33
CA ARG A 307 20.51 -8.41 0.36
C ARG A 307 19.95 -7.02 -0.03
N HIS A 308 20.81 -6.07 -0.40
CA HIS A 308 20.41 -4.71 -0.81
C HIS A 308 19.69 -4.65 -2.16
N PHE A 309 19.98 -5.60 -3.07
CA PHE A 309 19.33 -5.69 -4.39
C PHE A 309 18.07 -6.56 -4.36
N LYS A 310 17.71 -7.16 -3.23
CA LYS A 310 16.49 -7.95 -3.15
C LYS A 310 15.25 -7.04 -3.11
N PRO A 311 14.15 -7.41 -3.78
CA PRO A 311 12.90 -6.67 -3.71
C PRO A 311 12.35 -6.62 -2.28
N GLY A 312 11.74 -5.49 -1.92
CA GLY A 312 11.13 -5.27 -0.60
C GLY A 312 10.98 -3.78 -0.27
N ILE A 313 9.90 -3.41 0.44
CA ILE A 313 9.56 -2.01 0.76
C ILE A 313 10.63 -1.34 1.64
N VAL A 314 11.31 -2.12 2.49
CA VAL A 314 12.35 -1.63 3.41
C VAL A 314 13.72 -1.45 2.71
N ARG A 315 13.86 -1.88 1.45
CA ARG A 315 15.14 -1.88 0.73
C ARG A 315 15.13 -0.84 -0.38
N LEU A 316 15.75 0.31 -0.13
CA LEU A 316 15.76 1.48 -1.04
C LEU A 316 16.10 1.11 -2.50
N TRP A 317 17.18 0.35 -2.71
CA TRP A 317 17.60 -0.07 -4.05
C TRP A 317 16.65 -1.07 -4.70
N GLY A 318 16.07 -1.98 -3.91
CA GLY A 318 15.08 -2.94 -4.39
C GLY A 318 13.79 -2.25 -4.85
N ILE A 319 13.22 -1.37 -4.02
CA ILE A 319 12.00 -0.65 -4.41
C ILE A 319 12.24 0.30 -5.59
N LEU A 320 13.42 0.96 -5.63
CA LEU A 320 13.80 1.83 -6.74
C LEU A 320 13.85 1.07 -8.08
N LEU A 321 14.53 -0.08 -8.09
CA LEU A 321 14.79 -0.82 -9.33
C LEU A 321 13.58 -1.60 -9.84
N TYR A 322 12.80 -2.22 -8.95
CA TYR A 322 11.70 -3.09 -9.36
C TYR A 322 10.34 -2.39 -9.43
N VAL A 323 10.12 -1.31 -8.67
CA VAL A 323 8.84 -0.60 -8.64
C VAL A 323 8.96 0.75 -9.34
N TYR A 324 9.85 1.62 -8.86
CA TYR A 324 9.90 2.99 -9.37
C TYR A 324 10.46 3.09 -10.78
N LEU A 325 11.49 2.32 -11.14
CA LEU A 325 12.09 2.38 -12.47
C LEU A 325 11.09 1.97 -13.57
N PRO A 326 10.37 0.83 -13.50
CA PRO A 326 9.34 0.51 -14.49
C PRO A 326 8.18 1.51 -14.53
N ILE A 327 7.75 2.03 -13.38
CA ILE A 327 6.71 3.06 -13.32
C ILE A 327 7.20 4.35 -13.99
N PHE A 328 8.44 4.77 -13.73
CA PHE A 328 9.04 5.94 -14.37
C PHE A 328 9.13 5.78 -15.89
N LEU A 329 9.60 4.63 -16.38
CA LEU A 329 9.69 4.36 -17.82
C LEU A 329 8.31 4.38 -18.50
N THR A 330 7.31 3.75 -17.88
CA THR A 330 5.94 3.72 -18.42
C THR A 330 5.26 5.09 -18.36
N THR A 331 5.40 5.83 -17.26
CA THR A 331 4.85 7.19 -17.16
C THR A 331 5.54 8.16 -18.12
N ALA A 332 6.87 8.08 -18.30
CA ALA A 332 7.59 8.90 -19.26
C ALA A 332 7.12 8.64 -20.71
N LEU A 333 6.90 7.37 -21.08
CA LEU A 333 6.32 7.02 -22.38
C LEU A 333 4.91 7.58 -22.55
N SER A 334 4.07 7.46 -21.52
CA SER A 334 2.72 8.02 -21.52
C SER A 334 2.72 9.54 -21.69
N LEU A 335 3.60 10.25 -20.97
CA LEU A 335 3.78 11.70 -21.07
C LEU A 335 4.28 12.11 -22.46
N PHE A 336 5.19 11.35 -23.05
CA PHE A 336 5.66 11.61 -24.42
C PHE A 336 4.52 11.55 -25.44
N CYS A 337 3.64 10.53 -25.37
CA CYS A 337 2.46 10.44 -26.23
C CYS A 337 1.51 11.61 -26.03
N ILE A 338 1.29 12.04 -24.78
CA ILE A 338 0.43 13.19 -24.46
C ILE A 338 1.03 14.48 -25.03
N ALA A 339 2.34 14.70 -24.85
CA ALA A 339 3.02 15.88 -25.39
C ALA A 339 2.94 15.95 -26.92
N LYS A 340 3.15 14.82 -27.61
CA LYS A 340 2.95 14.72 -29.06
C LYS A 340 1.53 15.03 -29.47
N THR A 341 0.56 14.57 -28.70
CA THR A 341 -0.86 14.87 -28.96
C THR A 341 -1.14 16.36 -28.81
N TYR A 342 -0.60 16.99 -27.76
CA TYR A 342 -0.74 18.43 -27.53
C TYR A 342 -0.15 19.26 -28.68
N CYS A 343 1.05 18.92 -29.17
CA CYS A 343 1.63 19.57 -30.35
C CYS A 343 0.74 19.44 -31.58
N ASN A 344 0.27 18.22 -31.88
CA ASN A 344 -0.62 17.99 -33.02
C ASN A 344 -1.93 18.79 -32.92
N ILE A 345 -2.47 18.99 -31.71
CA ILE A 345 -3.65 19.81 -31.49
C ILE A 345 -3.35 21.30 -31.67
N HIS A 346 -2.21 21.77 -31.15
CA HIS A 346 -1.80 23.17 -31.26
C HIS A 346 -1.50 23.59 -32.71
N ASP A 347 -1.00 22.66 -33.53
CA ASP A 347 -0.70 22.91 -34.94
C ASP A 347 -1.97 22.94 -35.82
N LEU A 348 -3.16 22.68 -35.25
CA LEU A 348 -4.42 22.84 -35.98
C LEU A 348 -4.71 24.33 -36.21
N PRO A 349 -4.91 24.77 -37.47
CA PRO A 349 -5.22 26.17 -37.74
C PRO A 349 -6.55 26.55 -37.08
N ASN A 350 -6.57 27.72 -36.43
CA ASN A 350 -7.68 28.30 -35.65
C ASN A 350 -9.05 28.40 -36.37
N GLY A 351 -9.17 27.94 -37.62
CA GLY A 351 -10.38 27.99 -38.45
C GLY A 351 -11.05 26.63 -38.75
N VAL A 352 -10.53 25.50 -38.29
CA VAL A 352 -11.15 24.17 -38.57
C VAL A 352 -11.98 23.70 -37.37
N GLN A 353 -12.95 24.52 -36.95
CA GLN A 353 -14.02 24.08 -36.03
C GLN A 353 -15.16 23.33 -36.73
N THR A 354 -15.01 22.93 -37.98
CA THR A 354 -15.92 21.97 -38.62
C THR A 354 -15.25 20.61 -38.71
N ASN A 355 -15.31 19.90 -37.59
CA ASN A 355 -15.18 18.44 -37.58
C ASN A 355 -16.09 17.89 -38.71
N PRO A 356 -15.64 16.95 -39.57
CA PRO A 356 -16.52 16.30 -40.55
C PRO A 356 -17.79 15.68 -39.90
N ILE A 357 -17.76 15.43 -38.60
CA ILE A 357 -18.92 15.01 -37.79
C ILE A 357 -19.92 16.17 -37.59
N MET A 358 -19.47 17.41 -37.42
CA MET A 358 -20.34 18.60 -37.29
C MET A 358 -20.94 19.01 -38.64
N LYS A 359 -20.19 18.84 -39.74
CA LYS A 359 -20.70 19.02 -41.11
C LYS A 359 -21.82 18.03 -41.45
N LYS A 360 -21.70 16.76 -41.01
CA LYS A 360 -22.78 15.75 -41.15
C LYS A 360 -24.03 16.08 -40.31
N LEU A 361 -23.87 16.75 -39.16
CA LEU A 361 -24.99 17.18 -38.32
C LEU A 361 -25.72 18.41 -38.90
N ASP A 362 -25.01 19.32 -39.54
CA ASP A 362 -25.61 20.47 -40.23
C ASP A 362 -26.30 20.08 -41.55
N GLU A 363 -25.74 19.14 -42.32
CA GLU A 363 -26.41 18.58 -43.51
C GLU A 363 -27.69 17.81 -43.17
N ALA A 364 -27.76 17.18 -41.99
CA ALA A 364 -28.96 16.50 -41.49
C ALA A 364 -30.02 17.47 -40.91
N ARG A 365 -29.65 18.72 -40.63
CA ARG A 365 -30.55 19.75 -40.07
C ARG A 365 -31.13 20.69 -41.14
N SER A 366 -30.67 20.62 -42.39
CA SER A 366 -31.26 21.39 -43.50
C SER A 366 -32.59 20.76 -43.95
N PRO A 367 -33.75 21.44 -43.79
CA PRO A 367 -34.99 20.99 -44.39
C PRO A 367 -34.86 21.15 -45.91
N LYS A 368 -34.95 20.04 -46.64
CA LYS A 368 -35.16 20.05 -48.10
C LYS A 368 -36.37 20.95 -48.38
N ARG A 369 -36.12 22.08 -49.05
CA ARG A 369 -37.15 22.91 -49.65
C ARG A 369 -37.27 22.55 -51.13
#